data_AF-A0A822GRF0-F1
#
_entry.id   AF-A0A822GRF0-F1
#
_cell.length_a   1.000
_cell.length_b   1.000
_cell.length_c   1.000
_cell.angle_alpha   90.00
_cell.angle_beta   90.00
_cell.angle_gamma   90.00
#
_symmetry.space_group_name_H-M   'P 1'
#
loop_
_entity.id
_entity.type
_entity.pdbx_description
1 polymer ?
#
loop_
_entity_poly.entity_id
_entity_poly.type
_entity_poly.pdbx_seq_one_letter_code
_entity_poly.pdbx_strand_id
1 'polypeptide(L)'
;MIVSGALAQHTIPIIQQCPQLVSIYILCGNQSIHEEWAKTIPKVKGIYTQIEPICKALQIDQENCDRAMISISFNRIDPLFMYTQLLKEALLQIEDDDAKSIKELLEYCRLQSDASEKTLEKIEEEYRNHSPIWWYT
;
A
#
# COMPACT_ATOMS: atom_id res chain seq x y z
N MET A 1 -18.28 -1.03 -0.55
CA MET A 1 -19.41 -1.09 0.40
C MET A 1 -20.63 -1.62 -0.32
N ILE A 2 -21.40 -2.52 0.30
CA ILE A 2 -22.66 -3.05 -0.25
C ILE A 2 -23.83 -2.45 0.55
N VAL A 3 -24.83 -1.88 -0.12
CA VAL A 3 -26.01 -1.27 0.51
C VAL A 3 -27.30 -1.70 -0.18
N SER A 4 -28.41 -1.74 0.56
CA SER A 4 -29.72 -2.00 -0.05
C SER A 4 -30.20 -0.79 -0.86
N GLY A 5 -30.95 -1.01 -1.94
CA GLY A 5 -31.48 0.07 -2.79
C GLY A 5 -32.29 1.12 -2.02
N ALA A 6 -33.14 0.67 -1.09
CA ALA A 6 -33.94 1.56 -0.25
C ALA A 6 -33.08 2.45 0.67
N LEU A 7 -31.99 1.90 1.22
CA LEU A 7 -31.10 2.66 2.10
C LEU A 7 -30.13 3.54 1.30
N ALA A 8 -29.75 3.11 0.10
CA ALA A 8 -28.78 3.78 -0.74
C ALA A 8 -29.23 5.20 -1.12
N GLN A 9 -30.52 5.42 -1.41
CA GLN A 9 -31.03 6.75 -1.75
C GLN A 9 -30.80 7.79 -0.65
N HIS A 10 -30.92 7.40 0.62
CA HIS A 10 -30.74 8.31 1.75
C HIS A 10 -29.29 8.41 2.23
N THR A 11 -28.52 7.33 2.09
CA THR A 11 -27.16 7.24 2.64
C THR A 11 -26.09 7.68 1.66
N ILE A 12 -26.29 7.48 0.35
CA ILE A 12 -25.29 7.83 -0.66
C ILE A 12 -24.92 9.33 -0.64
N PRO A 13 -25.86 10.28 -0.49
CA PRO A 13 -25.51 11.70 -0.41
C PRO A 13 -24.53 12.05 0.71
N ILE A 14 -24.56 11.30 1.81
CA ILE A 14 -23.71 11.50 3.00
C ILE A 14 -22.35 10.84 2.78
N ILE A 15 -22.34 9.58 2.34
CA ILE A 15 -21.12 8.77 2.27
C ILE A 15 -20.32 9.00 0.99
N GLN A 16 -20.89 9.61 -0.06
CA GLN A 16 -20.13 9.97 -1.27
C GLN A 16 -18.99 10.93 -0.95
N GLN A 17 -19.11 11.72 0.12
CA GLN A 17 -18.09 12.66 0.58
C GLN A 17 -16.94 11.95 1.31
N CYS A 18 -17.09 10.68 1.71
CA CYS A 18 -16.05 9.94 2.41
C CYS A 18 -14.90 9.58 1.45
N PRO A 19 -13.68 10.11 1.65
CA PRO A 19 -12.55 9.85 0.75
C PRO A 19 -12.11 8.38 0.79
N GLN A 20 -12.29 7.70 1.92
CA GLN A 20 -11.96 6.27 2.08
C GLN A 20 -12.93 5.33 1.34
N LEU A 21 -14.10 5.83 0.92
CA LEU A 21 -15.07 5.04 0.20
C LEU A 21 -14.80 5.11 -1.30
N VAL A 22 -14.21 4.05 -1.84
CA VAL A 22 -13.79 3.95 -3.24
C VAL A 22 -14.90 3.42 -4.15
N SER A 23 -15.71 2.49 -3.65
CA SER A 23 -16.72 1.81 -4.48
C SER A 23 -17.96 1.40 -3.69
N ILE A 24 -19.13 1.62 -4.29
CA ILE A 24 -20.46 1.32 -3.75
C ILE A 24 -21.18 0.38 -4.71
N TYR A 25 -21.69 -0.73 -4.19
CA TYR A 25 -22.53 -1.69 -4.91
C TYR A 25 -23.91 -1.71 -4.25
N ILE A 26 -24.95 -1.56 -5.06
CA ILE A 26 -26.33 -1.47 -4.56
C ILE A 26 -27.03 -2.80 -4.82
N LEU A 27 -27.59 -3.42 -3.79
CA LEU A 27 -28.42 -4.62 -3.90
C LEU A 27 -29.90 -4.22 -3.81
N CYS A 28 -30.68 -4.45 -4.86
CA CYS A 28 -32.11 -4.16 -4.86
C CYS A 28 -32.91 -5.18 -5.68
N GLY A 29 -34.10 -5.55 -5.22
CA GLY A 29 -35.01 -6.40 -5.99
C GLY A 29 -35.55 -5.77 -7.28
N ASN A 30 -35.47 -4.44 -7.42
CA ASN A 30 -35.94 -3.71 -8.60
C ASN A 30 -34.90 -2.66 -9.04
N GLN A 31 -34.15 -2.97 -10.10
CA GLN A 31 -33.07 -2.11 -10.62
C GLN A 31 -33.60 -0.80 -11.21
N SER A 32 -34.75 -0.85 -11.90
CA SER A 32 -35.30 0.26 -12.68
C SER A 32 -35.56 1.51 -11.85
N ILE A 33 -35.91 1.34 -10.57
CA ILE A 33 -36.21 2.45 -9.65
C ILE A 33 -34.94 3.22 -9.27
N HIS A 34 -33.77 2.56 -9.30
CA HIS A 34 -32.54 3.15 -8.78
C HIS A 34 -31.47 3.45 -9.83
N GLU A 35 -31.67 3.05 -11.08
CA GLU A 35 -30.69 3.24 -12.14
C GLU A 35 -30.39 4.70 -12.50
N GLU A 36 -31.41 5.55 -12.59
CA GLU A 36 -31.22 6.93 -13.06
C GLU A 36 -30.32 7.75 -12.14
N TRP A 37 -30.54 7.68 -10.83
CA TRP A 37 -29.74 8.42 -9.86
C TRP A 37 -28.42 7.71 -9.51
N ALA A 38 -28.33 6.39 -9.62
CA ALA A 38 -27.07 5.68 -9.38
C ALA A 38 -26.03 6.00 -10.45
N LYS A 39 -26.45 6.17 -11.72
CA LYS A 39 -25.55 6.51 -12.84
C LYS A 39 -24.91 7.89 -12.70
N THR A 40 -25.52 8.81 -11.95
CA THR A 40 -24.95 10.16 -11.74
C THR A 40 -23.86 10.19 -10.68
N ILE A 41 -23.62 9.09 -9.96
CA ILE A 41 -22.74 9.04 -8.80
C ILE A 41 -21.48 8.24 -9.15
N PRO A 42 -20.30 8.88 -9.27
CA PRO A 42 -19.08 8.23 -9.77
C PRO A 42 -18.61 7.03 -8.93
N LYS A 43 -18.92 7.04 -7.63
CA LYS A 43 -18.52 5.98 -6.69
C LYS A 43 -19.43 4.74 -6.75
N VAL A 44 -20.57 4.82 -7.45
CA VAL A 44 -21.47 3.65 -7.62
C VAL A 44 -20.97 2.83 -8.81
N LYS A 45 -20.53 1.60 -8.52
CA LYS A 45 -19.97 0.68 -9.52
C LYS A 45 -21.04 -0.19 -10.18
N GLY A 46 -22.19 -0.38 -9.53
CA GLY A 46 -23.30 -1.11 -10.12
C GLY A 46 -24.48 -1.32 -9.18
N ILE A 47 -25.61 -1.68 -9.79
CA ILE A 47 -26.83 -2.09 -9.10
C ILE A 47 -27.14 -3.53 -9.49
N TYR A 48 -27.39 -4.37 -8.50
CA TYR A 48 -27.52 -5.80 -8.68
C TYR A 48 -28.79 -6.28 -7.97
N THR A 49 -29.41 -7.31 -8.53
CA THR A 49 -30.56 -7.99 -7.93
C THR A 49 -30.15 -9.21 -7.12
N GLN A 50 -28.95 -9.71 -7.34
CA GLN A 50 -28.40 -10.91 -6.72
C GLN A 50 -26.99 -10.64 -6.18
N ILE A 51 -26.55 -11.47 -5.24
CA ILE A 51 -25.23 -11.33 -4.61
C ILE A 51 -24.11 -11.87 -5.52
N GLU A 52 -24.36 -12.92 -6.30
CA GLU A 52 -23.33 -13.55 -7.13
C GLU A 52 -22.68 -12.60 -8.14
N PRO A 53 -23.43 -11.73 -8.84
CA PRO A 53 -22.84 -10.69 -9.69
C PRO A 53 -21.99 -9.68 -8.91
N ILE A 54 -22.38 -9.35 -7.67
CA ILE A 54 -21.60 -8.46 -6.80
C ILE A 54 -20.27 -9.13 -6.44
N CYS A 55 -20.27 -10.41 -6.08
CA CYS A 55 -19.04 -11.15 -5.78
C CYS A 55 -18.06 -11.14 -6.96
N LYS A 56 -18.55 -11.32 -8.19
CA LYS A 56 -17.71 -11.23 -9.39
C LYS A 56 -17.15 -9.82 -9.60
N ALA A 57 -17.97 -8.79 -9.43
CA ALA A 57 -17.52 -7.40 -9.53
C ALA A 57 -16.45 -7.07 -8.47
N LEU A 58 -16.63 -7.56 -7.24
CA LEU A 58 -15.66 -7.41 -6.16
C LEU A 58 -14.35 -8.13 -6.46
N GLN A 59 -14.37 -9.31 -7.06
CA GLN A 59 -13.15 -10.03 -7.46
C GLN A 59 -12.36 -9.24 -8.50
N ILE A 60 -13.03 -8.71 -9.52
CA ILE A 60 -12.41 -7.87 -10.55
C ILE A 60 -11.84 -6.59 -9.94
N ASP A 61 -12.60 -5.94 -9.06
CA ASP A 61 -12.15 -4.71 -8.40
C ASP A 61 -11.01 -4.99 -7.40
N GLN A 62 -10.94 -6.18 -6.81
CA GLN A 62 -9.83 -6.62 -5.96
C GLN A 62 -8.54 -6.79 -6.78
N GLU A 63 -8.63 -7.38 -7.98
CA GLU A 63 -7.47 -7.55 -8.87
C GLU A 63 -6.93 -6.21 -9.40
N ASN A 64 -7.82 -5.23 -9.62
CA ASN A 64 -7.48 -3.88 -10.04
C ASN A 64 -7.12 -2.94 -8.87
N CYS A 65 -7.27 -3.39 -7.62
CA CYS A 65 -6.93 -2.59 -6.46
C CYS A 65 -5.41 -2.54 -6.35
N ASP A 66 -4.83 -1.34 -6.50
CA ASP A 66 -3.41 -1.09 -6.30
C ASP A 66 -2.95 -1.75 -4.99
N ARG A 67 -1.93 -2.61 -5.07
CA ARG A 67 -1.31 -3.28 -3.91
C ARG A 67 -0.75 -2.30 -2.87
N ALA A 68 -0.76 -1.00 -3.16
CA ALA A 68 -0.49 0.07 -2.20
C ALA A 68 -1.59 0.22 -1.13
N MET A 69 -2.80 -0.29 -1.37
CA MET A 69 -3.89 -0.31 -0.40
C MET A 69 -3.79 -1.55 0.50
N ILE A 70 -2.70 -1.63 1.26
CA ILE A 70 -2.54 -2.66 2.30
C ILE A 70 -3.67 -2.44 3.32
N SER A 71 -4.57 -3.42 3.47
CA SER A 71 -5.58 -3.35 4.52
C SER A 71 -4.89 -3.51 5.88
N ILE A 72 -4.58 -2.39 6.51
CA ILE A 72 -4.13 -2.40 7.89
C ILE A 72 -5.37 -2.69 8.74
N SER A 73 -5.58 -3.96 9.08
CA SER A 73 -6.51 -4.29 10.15
C SER A 73 -5.92 -3.74 11.45
N PHE A 74 -6.44 -2.61 11.94
CA PHE A 74 -6.11 -2.02 13.24
C PHE A 74 -6.62 -2.90 14.39
N ASN A 75 -6.20 -4.18 14.42
CA ASN A 75 -6.46 -5.09 15.51
C ASN A 75 -5.26 -5.06 16.44
N ARG A 76 -5.11 -3.97 17.22
CA ARG A 76 -4.21 -3.91 18.38
C ARG A 76 -2.72 -4.17 18.10
N ILE A 77 -2.27 -4.03 16.85
CA ILE A 77 -0.85 -4.16 16.50
C ILE A 77 -0.17 -2.83 16.78
N ASP A 78 0.98 -2.90 17.43
CA ASP A 78 1.80 -1.74 17.75
C ASP A 78 2.19 -0.98 16.46
N PRO A 79 1.96 0.35 16.39
CA PRO A 79 2.32 1.15 15.22
C PRO A 79 3.80 1.01 14.82
N LEU A 80 4.71 0.89 15.79
CA LEU A 80 6.13 0.67 15.56
C LEU A 80 6.37 -0.63 14.80
N PHE A 81 5.66 -1.71 15.16
CA PHE A 81 5.75 -2.98 14.45
C PHE A 81 5.36 -2.84 12.98
N MET A 82 4.30 -2.06 12.69
CA MET A 82 3.89 -1.82 11.29
C MET A 82 4.92 -1.01 10.52
N TYR A 83 5.45 0.07 11.11
CA TYR A 83 6.52 0.85 10.50
C TYR A 83 7.78 0.02 10.28
N THR A 84 8.17 -0.81 11.24
CA THR A 84 9.31 -1.74 11.10
C THR A 84 9.07 -2.73 9.97
N GLN A 85 7.86 -3.29 9.86
CA GLN A 85 7.57 -4.24 8.79
C GLN A 85 7.59 -3.57 7.42
N LEU A 86 6.98 -2.39 7.28
CA LEU A 86 7.02 -1.61 6.03
C LEU A 86 8.44 -1.21 5.65
N LEU A 87 9.24 -0.74 6.62
CA LEU A 87 10.64 -0.40 6.42
C LEU A 87 11.45 -1.63 5.96
N LYS A 88 11.27 -2.78 6.63
CA LYS A 88 11.95 -4.03 6.28
C LYS A 88 11.60 -4.49 4.86
N GLU A 89 10.32 -4.48 4.49
CA GLU A 89 9.89 -4.83 3.13
C GLU A 89 10.44 -3.85 2.08
N ALA A 90 10.44 -2.55 2.37
CA ALA A 90 11.02 -1.55 1.48
C ALA A 90 12.53 -1.77 1.28
N LEU A 91 13.28 -2.01 2.36
CA LEU A 91 14.71 -2.27 2.30
C LEU A 91 15.05 -3.55 1.52
N LEU A 92 14.25 -4.62 1.68
CA LEU A 92 14.46 -5.88 0.96
C LEU A 92 14.15 -5.79 -0.54
N GLN A 93 13.36 -4.80 -0.96
CA GLN A 93 13.01 -4.56 -2.36
C GLN A 93 13.99 -3.63 -3.07
N ILE A 94 14.91 -2.99 -2.34
CA ILE A 94 15.96 -2.20 -2.96
C ILE A 94 16.90 -3.18 -3.67
N GLU A 95 16.96 -3.08 -5.00
CA GLU A 95 18.01 -3.69 -5.79
C GLU A 95 19.30 -2.91 -5.51
N ASP A 96 20.09 -3.40 -4.56
CA ASP A 96 21.36 -2.77 -4.21
C ASP A 96 22.48 -3.25 -5.14
N ASP A 97 23.16 -2.30 -5.78
CA ASP A 97 24.47 -2.56 -6.38
C ASP A 97 25.51 -2.28 -5.30
N ASP A 98 25.76 -3.29 -4.46
CA ASP A 98 26.64 -3.22 -3.29
C ASP A 98 28.00 -2.55 -3.60
N ALA A 99 28.54 -2.69 -4.82
CA ALA A 99 29.83 -2.07 -5.17
C ALA A 99 29.69 -0.56 -5.31
N LYS A 100 28.63 -0.12 -5.96
CA LYS A 100 28.34 1.29 -6.17
C LYS A 100 27.93 1.96 -4.86
N SER A 101 27.04 1.33 -4.10
CA SER A 101 26.50 1.88 -2.86
C SER A 101 27.58 2.03 -1.78
N ILE A 102 28.51 1.07 -1.67
CA ILE A 102 29.66 1.19 -0.75
C ILE A 102 30.60 2.30 -1.20
N LYS A 103 30.85 2.44 -2.50
CA LYS A 103 31.69 3.52 -3.01
C LYS A 103 31.10 4.90 -2.74
N GLU A 104 29.80 5.08 -2.97
CA GLU A 104 29.07 6.32 -2.68
C GLU A 104 29.08 6.65 -1.17
N LEU A 105 28.92 5.63 -0.31
CA LEU A 105 29.04 5.78 1.13
C LEU A 105 30.44 6.24 1.55
N LEU A 106 31.50 5.63 0.99
CA LEU A 106 32.88 6.00 1.29
C LEU A 106 33.20 7.42 0.82
N GLU A 107 32.73 7.81 -0.37
CA GLU A 107 32.88 9.17 -0.89
C GLU A 107 32.18 10.20 0.01
N TYR A 108 30.96 9.90 0.48
CA TYR A 108 30.27 10.71 1.47
C TYR A 108 31.08 10.84 2.77
N CYS A 109 31.61 9.74 3.30
CA CYS A 109 32.44 9.77 4.51
C CYS A 109 33.73 10.57 4.34
N ARG A 110 34.40 10.48 3.17
CA ARG A 110 35.58 11.31 2.84
C ARG A 110 35.22 12.80 2.85
N LEU A 111 34.05 13.17 2.33
CA LEU A 111 33.58 14.56 2.31
C LEU A 111 33.24 15.12 3.69
N GLN A 112 32.79 14.29 4.63
CA GLN A 112 32.45 14.72 6.00
C GLN A 112 33.67 14.87 6.91
N SER A 113 34.89 14.49 6.48
CA SER A 113 36.18 14.65 7.18
C SER A 113 36.32 14.00 8.57
N ASP A 114 35.30 13.28 9.06
CA ASP A 114 35.30 12.62 10.37
C ASP A 114 35.94 11.23 10.38
N ALA A 115 36.11 10.61 9.22
CA ALA A 115 36.63 9.25 9.09
C ALA A 115 38.12 9.22 8.74
N SER A 116 38.88 8.34 9.40
CA SER A 116 40.28 8.07 9.03
C SER A 116 40.36 7.39 7.66
N GLU A 117 41.18 7.90 6.75
CA GLU A 117 41.37 7.33 5.40
C GLU A 117 41.70 5.84 5.44
N LYS A 118 42.52 5.42 6.41
CA LYS A 118 42.89 4.02 6.60
C LYS A 118 41.70 3.11 6.93
N THR A 119 40.70 3.65 7.64
CA THR A 119 39.46 2.91 7.94
C THR A 119 38.59 2.78 6.70
N LEU A 120 38.56 3.83 5.86
CA LEU A 120 37.80 3.85 4.61
C LEU A 120 38.39 2.88 3.59
N GLU A 121 39.71 2.86 3.42
CA GLU A 121 40.42 1.88 2.58
C GLU A 121 40.14 0.44 3.03
N LYS A 122 40.18 0.17 4.34
CA LYS A 122 39.87 -1.15 4.89
C LYS A 122 38.43 -1.59 4.56
N ILE A 123 37.46 -0.68 4.66
CA ILE A 123 36.07 -0.98 4.30
C ILE A 123 35.98 -1.24 2.78
N GLU A 124 36.61 -0.41 1.95
CA GLU A 124 36.62 -0.58 0.49
C GLU A 124 37.12 -1.96 0.04
N GLU A 125 38.18 -2.46 0.69
CA GLU A 125 38.81 -3.74 0.35
C GLU A 125 38.13 -4.96 1.01
N GLU A 126 37.69 -4.82 2.26
CA GLU A 126 37.27 -5.96 3.08
C GLU A 126 35.75 -6.10 3.24
N TYR A 127 34.94 -5.11 2.85
CA TYR A 127 33.49 -5.11 3.13
C TYR A 127 32.80 -6.39 2.68
N ARG A 128 33.18 -6.91 1.51
CA ARG A 128 32.62 -8.14 0.92
C ARG A 128 33.20 -9.44 1.46
N ASN A 129 34.32 -9.38 2.16
CA ASN A 129 34.98 -10.56 2.71
C ASN A 129 34.27 -11.05 3.99
N HIS A 130 33.36 -10.23 4.52
CA HIS A 130 32.64 -10.50 5.75
C HIS A 130 31.14 -10.31 5.57
N SER A 131 30.35 -11.03 6.38
CA SER A 131 28.92 -10.74 6.52
C SER A 131 28.74 -9.35 7.11
N PRO A 132 27.68 -8.59 6.75
CA PRO A 132 27.44 -7.25 7.29
C PRO A 132 27.48 -7.16 8.82
N ILE A 133 27.06 -8.21 9.53
CA ILE A 133 27.08 -8.27 11.01
C ILE A 133 28.50 -8.21 11.61
N TRP A 134 29.51 -8.65 10.86
CA TRP A 134 30.91 -8.67 11.31
C TRP A 134 31.43 -7.25 11.58
N TRP A 135 30.93 -6.25 10.85
CA TRP A 135 31.32 -4.85 11.04
C TRP A 135 30.79 -4.24 12.36
N TYR A 136 29.92 -4.95 13.07
CA TYR A 136 29.30 -4.51 14.32
C TYR A 136 29.75 -5.32 15.55
N THR A 137 30.60 -6.34 15.37
CA THR A 137 31.07 -7.25 16.43
C THR A 137 32.59 -7.27 16.49
#